data_AF-A0AAE1K6L6-F1
#
_entry.id   AF-A0AAE1K6L6-F1
#
_cell.length_a   1.000
_cell.length_b   1.000
_cell.length_c   1.000
_cell.angle_alpha   90.00
_cell.angle_beta   90.00
_cell.angle_gamma   90.00
#
_symmetry.space_group_name_H-M   'P 1'
#
loop_
_entity.id
_entity.type
_entity.pdbx_description
1 polymer ?
#
loop_
_entity_poly.entity_id
_entity_poly.type
_entity_poly.pdbx_seq_one_letter_code
_entity_poly.pdbx_strand_id
1 'polypeptide(L)'
;MHPKLGEMKQRKRCSGKRWKMNSKVIKGMAEEVLGKKPKNGKESWWWSPDCNEKIERKKEMKKAYDKELTEERKVMLKEANNEAKRAVAQGGQQCCRVCIRNWKFFFKIVKERNRATKDLTSVRQIKDKNGGVLNDPDKIRMQWR
;
A
#
# COMPACT_ATOMS: atom_id res chain seq x y z
N MET A 1 -23.38 -26.35 -30.78
CA MET A 1 -24.01 -26.78 -29.51
C MET A 1 -23.77 -25.72 -28.45
N HIS A 2 -24.78 -24.92 -28.11
CA HIS A 2 -24.65 -23.91 -27.05
C HIS A 2 -24.78 -24.57 -25.67
N PRO A 3 -23.86 -24.32 -24.73
CA PRO A 3 -23.94 -24.91 -23.39
C PRO A 3 -25.18 -24.39 -22.65
N LYS A 4 -25.90 -25.29 -21.96
CA LYS A 4 -27.14 -24.96 -21.23
C LYS A 4 -26.83 -23.98 -20.09
N LEU A 5 -27.74 -23.02 -19.85
CA LEU A 5 -27.62 -21.95 -18.83
C LEU A 5 -27.22 -22.43 -17.42
N GLY A 6 -27.55 -23.67 -17.05
CA GLY A 6 -27.13 -24.30 -15.79
C GLY A 6 -25.62 -24.54 -15.68
N GLU A 7 -24.96 -24.96 -16.76
CA GLU A 7 -23.52 -25.22 -16.82
C GLU A 7 -22.72 -23.91 -16.78
N MET A 8 -23.24 -22.85 -17.39
CA MET A 8 -22.67 -21.50 -17.29
C MET A 8 -22.71 -20.96 -15.85
N LYS A 9 -23.81 -21.18 -15.10
CA LYS A 9 -23.92 -20.82 -13.68
C LYS A 9 -23.00 -21.67 -12.79
N GLN A 10 -22.79 -22.95 -13.11
CA GLN A 10 -21.86 -23.84 -12.42
C GLN A 10 -20.39 -23.38 -12.62
N ARG A 11 -20.00 -23.08 -13.86
CA ARG A 11 -18.66 -22.60 -14.23
C ARG A 11 -18.31 -21.27 -13.57
N LYS A 12 -19.23 -20.30 -13.54
CA LYS A 12 -19.02 -19.00 -12.85
C LYS A 12 -18.81 -19.18 -11.33
N ARG A 13 -19.55 -20.07 -10.68
CA ARG A 13 -19.41 -20.38 -9.24
C ARG A 13 -18.09 -21.10 -8.91
N CYS A 14 -17.66 -22.05 -9.74
CA CYS A 14 -16.38 -22.74 -9.57
C CYS A 14 -15.16 -21.84 -9.82
N SER A 15 -15.25 -20.91 -10.78
CA SER A 15 -14.21 -19.89 -11.02
C SER A 15 -14.03 -18.97 -9.81
N GLY A 16 -15.13 -18.49 -9.23
CA GLY A 16 -15.09 -17.63 -8.03
C GLY A 16 -14.48 -18.31 -6.79
N LYS A 17 -14.72 -19.62 -6.60
CA LYS A 17 -14.10 -20.38 -5.50
C LYS A 17 -12.59 -20.56 -5.69
N ARG A 18 -12.14 -20.93 -6.89
CA ARG A 18 -10.71 -21.06 -7.20
C ARG A 18 -9.98 -19.73 -7.07
N TRP A 19 -10.58 -18.63 -7.54
CA TRP A 19 -10.01 -17.30 -7.39
C TRP A 19 -9.85 -16.89 -5.92
N LYS A 20 -10.85 -17.14 -5.07
CA LYS A 20 -10.76 -16.87 -3.63
C LYS A 20 -9.65 -17.69 -2.96
N MET A 21 -9.50 -18.96 -3.33
CA MET A 21 -8.45 -19.82 -2.79
C MET A 21 -7.06 -19.31 -3.18
N ASN A 22 -6.83 -19.06 -4.47
CA ASN A 22 -5.56 -18.54 -4.96
C ASN A 22 -5.23 -17.16 -4.36
N SER A 23 -6.22 -16.28 -4.25
CA SER A 23 -6.04 -14.97 -3.61
C SER A 23 -5.61 -15.09 -2.15
N LYS A 24 -6.15 -16.07 -1.40
CA LYS A 24 -5.73 -16.33 -0.01
C LYS A 24 -4.28 -16.83 0.05
N VAL A 25 -3.90 -17.78 -0.81
CA VAL A 25 -2.54 -18.33 -0.83
C VAL A 25 -1.52 -17.25 -1.20
N ILE A 26 -1.78 -16.48 -2.25
CA ILE A 26 -0.91 -15.37 -2.68
C ILE A 26 -0.75 -14.32 -1.57
N LYS A 27 -1.86 -13.95 -0.91
CA LYS A 27 -1.81 -13.01 0.21
C LYS A 27 -1.04 -13.58 1.40
N GLY A 28 -1.23 -14.85 1.73
CA GLY A 28 -0.50 -15.52 2.81
C GLY A 28 1.00 -15.53 2.57
N MET A 29 1.43 -15.95 1.38
CA MET A 29 2.85 -15.90 1.00
C MET A 29 3.39 -14.48 0.96
N ALA A 30 2.62 -13.51 0.45
CA ALA A 30 3.05 -12.12 0.45
C ALA A 30 3.20 -11.58 1.88
N GLU A 31 2.32 -11.95 2.81
CA GLU A 31 2.44 -11.58 4.23
C GLU A 31 3.63 -12.23 4.92
N GLU A 32 3.98 -13.47 4.55
CA GLU A 32 5.15 -14.18 5.07
C GLU A 32 6.46 -13.57 4.56
N VAL A 33 6.57 -13.31 3.24
CA VAL A 33 7.79 -12.83 2.60
C VAL A 33 7.99 -11.32 2.80
N LEU A 34 6.92 -10.54 2.72
CA LEU A 34 6.98 -9.06 2.72
C LEU A 34 6.45 -8.44 4.02
N GLY A 35 5.91 -9.25 4.94
CA GLY A 35 5.25 -8.76 6.14
C GLY A 35 3.80 -8.32 5.90
N LYS A 36 3.03 -8.18 6.99
CA LYS A 36 1.65 -7.66 6.91
C LYS A 36 1.65 -6.17 6.56
N LYS A 37 0.90 -5.82 5.53
CA LYS A 37 0.64 -4.43 5.19
C LYS A 37 -0.04 -3.75 6.40
N PRO A 38 0.47 -2.60 6.89
CA PRO A 38 -0.21 -1.87 7.94
C PRO A 38 -1.64 -1.57 7.49
N LYS A 39 -2.62 -1.76 8.38
CA LYS A 39 -4.04 -1.47 8.10
C LYS A 39 -4.29 -0.01 7.73
N ASN A 40 -3.35 0.86 8.08
CA ASN A 40 -3.39 2.30 7.90
C ASN A 40 -2.45 2.65 6.72
N GLY A 41 -2.81 3.68 5.94
CA GLY A 41 -2.26 3.99 4.61
C GLY A 41 -0.75 4.24 4.51
N LYS A 42 -0.32 4.87 3.40
CA LYS A 42 1.10 5.06 2.98
C LYS A 42 2.03 5.68 4.05
N GLU A 43 1.49 6.25 5.12
CA GLU A 43 2.22 6.98 6.16
C GLU A 43 2.49 6.17 7.44
N SER A 44 2.03 4.92 7.54
CA SER A 44 2.15 4.14 8.79
C SER A 44 3.43 3.31 8.91
N TRP A 45 4.34 3.34 7.93
CA TRP A 45 5.55 2.50 7.92
C TRP A 45 6.57 2.86 9.00
N TRP A 46 6.44 4.02 9.65
CA TRP A 46 7.30 4.48 10.75
C TRP A 46 6.57 4.60 12.09
N TRP A 47 5.29 4.22 12.16
CA TRP A 47 4.54 4.26 13.42
C TRP A 47 5.08 3.22 14.38
N SER A 48 5.57 3.67 15.54
CA SER A 48 6.00 2.79 16.63
C SER A 48 4.79 2.09 17.26
N PRO A 49 5.00 1.00 18.02
CA PRO A 49 3.93 0.40 18.83
C PRO A 49 3.20 1.43 19.70
N ASP A 50 3.93 2.38 20.29
CA ASP A 50 3.39 3.51 21.06
C ASP A 50 2.46 4.40 20.21
N CYS A 51 2.85 4.76 18.98
CA CYS A 51 1.96 5.50 18.08
C CYS A 51 0.64 4.75 17.82
N ASN A 52 0.72 3.44 17.58
CA ASN A 52 -0.47 2.63 17.34
C ASN A 52 -1.38 2.55 18.57
N GLU A 53 -0.79 2.33 19.76
CA GLU A 53 -1.54 2.27 21.02
C GLU A 53 -2.30 3.57 21.28
N LYS A 54 -1.64 4.73 21.15
CA LYS A 54 -2.27 6.04 21.35
C LYS A 54 -3.34 6.34 20.30
N ILE A 55 -3.17 5.89 19.06
CA ILE A 55 -4.17 6.05 18.00
C ILE A 55 -5.39 5.15 18.24
N GLU A 56 -5.21 3.91 18.69
CA GLU A 56 -6.32 3.03 19.05
C GLU A 56 -7.08 3.58 20.26
N ARG A 57 -6.37 4.04 21.30
CA ARG A 57 -6.98 4.71 22.46
C ARG A 57 -7.81 5.94 22.03
N LYS A 58 -7.28 6.77 21.13
CA LYS A 58 -8.05 7.89 20.54
C LYS A 58 -9.34 7.40 19.87
N LYS A 59 -9.29 6.31 19.10
CA LYS A 59 -10.48 5.75 18.42
C LYS A 59 -11.50 5.23 19.43
N GLU A 60 -11.06 4.58 20.49
CA GLU A 60 -11.93 4.10 21.57
C GLU A 60 -12.63 5.26 22.27
N MET A 61 -11.90 6.32 22.62
CA MET A 61 -12.49 7.51 23.24
C MET A 61 -13.44 8.24 22.29
N LYS A 62 -13.16 8.24 20.98
CA LYS A 62 -14.08 8.79 19.99
C LYS A 62 -15.38 7.98 19.93
N LYS A 63 -15.29 6.64 19.91
CA LYS A 63 -16.46 5.76 19.99
C LYS A 63 -17.26 5.97 21.28
N ALA A 64 -16.60 6.19 22.41
CA ALA A 64 -17.26 6.44 23.69
C ALA A 64 -17.99 7.79 23.70
N TYR A 65 -17.36 8.86 23.18
CA TYR A 65 -17.99 10.17 23.02
C TYR A 65 -19.16 10.16 22.03
N ASP A 66 -19.05 9.38 20.95
CA ASP A 66 -20.13 9.27 19.96
C ASP A 66 -21.36 8.52 20.49
N LYS A 67 -21.16 7.66 21.51
CA LYS A 67 -22.27 7.00 22.23
C LYS A 67 -22.89 7.92 23.27
N GLU A 68 -22.05 8.62 24.03
CA GLU A 68 -22.44 9.47 25.15
C GLU A 68 -21.82 10.86 24.95
N LEU A 69 -22.63 11.79 24.47
CA LEU A 69 -22.25 13.19 24.19
C LEU A 69 -22.12 14.02 25.49
N THR A 70 -21.30 13.54 26.43
CA THR A 70 -21.03 14.23 27.68
C THR A 70 -19.74 15.07 27.60
N GLU A 71 -19.69 16.17 28.35
CA GLU A 71 -18.52 17.05 28.38
C GLU A 71 -17.28 16.34 28.97
N GLU A 72 -17.45 15.41 29.90
CA GLU A 72 -16.35 14.59 30.43
C GLU A 72 -15.70 13.73 29.33
N ARG A 73 -16.50 13.05 28.51
CA ARG A 73 -16.03 12.25 27.36
C ARG A 73 -15.34 13.12 26.32
N LYS A 74 -15.80 14.36 26.14
CA LYS A 74 -15.19 15.35 25.24
C LYS A 74 -13.80 15.77 25.72
N VAL A 75 -13.64 16.02 27.03
CA VAL A 75 -12.33 16.32 27.64
C VAL A 75 -11.39 15.14 27.46
N MET A 76 -11.83 13.93 27.78
CA MET A 76 -11.00 12.73 27.62
C MET A 76 -10.63 12.46 26.14
N LEU A 77 -11.54 12.71 25.19
CA LEU A 77 -11.25 12.63 23.76
C LEU A 77 -10.21 13.67 23.33
N LYS A 78 -10.28 14.89 23.88
CA LYS A 78 -9.30 15.95 23.61
C LYS A 78 -7.90 15.56 24.11
N GLU A 79 -7.81 14.98 25.30
CA GLU A 79 -6.55 14.47 25.86
C GLU A 79 -5.98 13.33 25.02
N ALA A 80 -6.79 12.31 24.71
CA ALA A 80 -6.37 11.19 23.87
C ALA A 80 -5.94 11.65 22.45
N ASN A 81 -6.60 12.66 21.89
CA ASN A 81 -6.18 13.28 20.64
C ASN A 81 -4.82 13.96 20.75
N ASN A 82 -4.56 14.69 21.83
CA ASN A 82 -3.28 15.36 22.06
C ASN A 82 -2.15 14.35 22.27
N GLU A 83 -2.39 13.28 23.02
CA GLU A 83 -1.43 12.19 23.19
C GLU A 83 -1.09 11.51 21.86
N ALA A 84 -2.10 11.16 21.06
CA ALA A 84 -1.86 10.57 19.74
C ALA A 84 -1.06 11.52 18.84
N LYS A 85 -1.36 12.82 18.84
CA LYS A 85 -0.58 13.81 18.07
C LYS A 85 0.88 13.89 18.53
N ARG A 86 1.12 13.88 19.85
CA ARG A 86 2.48 13.91 20.42
C ARG A 86 3.27 12.66 20.05
N ALA A 87 2.69 11.48 20.21
CA ALA A 87 3.33 10.21 19.87
C ALA A 87 3.70 10.17 18.37
N VAL A 88 2.79 10.57 17.50
CA VAL A 88 3.02 10.65 16.04
C VAL A 88 4.14 11.66 15.73
N ALA A 89 4.16 12.83 16.36
CA ALA A 89 5.23 13.81 16.15
C ALA A 89 6.59 13.29 16.60
N GLN A 90 6.66 12.65 17.77
CA GLN A 90 7.89 12.05 18.31
C GLN A 90 8.38 10.89 17.44
N GLY A 91 7.48 10.00 17.02
CA GLY A 91 7.79 8.90 16.10
C GLY A 91 8.31 9.42 14.76
N GLY A 92 7.72 10.49 14.23
CA GLY A 92 8.16 11.12 12.99
C GLY A 92 9.55 11.73 13.12
N GLN A 93 9.81 12.43 14.22
CA GLN A 93 11.13 13.01 14.52
C GLN A 93 12.20 11.92 14.67
N GLN A 94 11.88 10.82 15.37
CA GLN A 94 12.78 9.69 15.55
C GLN A 94 13.08 9.00 14.22
N CYS A 95 12.07 8.74 13.40
CA CYS A 95 12.25 8.19 12.07
C CYS A 95 13.12 9.10 11.20
N CYS A 96 12.88 10.42 11.22
CA CYS A 96 13.67 11.38 10.49
C CYS A 96 15.16 11.35 10.91
N ARG A 97 15.44 11.32 12.22
CA ARG A 97 16.82 11.18 12.75
C ARG A 97 17.49 9.90 12.25
N VAL A 98 16.80 8.77 12.28
CA VAL A 98 17.32 7.48 11.79
C VAL A 98 17.57 7.51 10.28
N CYS A 99 16.66 8.12 9.52
CA CYS A 99 16.80 8.31 8.07
C CYS A 99 17.99 9.20 7.71
N ILE A 100 18.19 10.32 8.41
CA ILE A 100 19.33 11.22 8.20
C ILE A 100 20.65 10.51 8.55
N ARG A 101 20.68 9.75 9.64
CA ARG A 101 21.87 8.98 10.05
C ARG A 101 22.25 7.89 9.04
N ASN A 102 21.26 7.35 8.32
CA ASN A 102 21.43 6.30 7.30
C ASN A 102 21.12 6.80 5.89
N TRP A 103 21.42 8.07 5.58
CA TRP A 103 21.02 8.73 4.33
C TRP A 103 21.42 7.94 3.07
N LYS A 104 22.58 7.29 3.07
CA LYS A 104 23.06 6.45 1.95
C LYS A 104 22.09 5.31 1.59
N PHE A 105 21.51 4.66 2.59
CA PHE A 105 20.52 3.58 2.38
C PHE A 105 19.19 4.14 1.86
N PHE A 106 18.77 5.31 2.36
CA PHE A 106 17.56 5.97 1.88
C PHE A 106 17.67 6.35 0.40
N PHE A 107 18.80 6.93 -0.02
CA PHE A 107 19.05 7.24 -1.43
C PHE A 107 19.05 5.99 -2.32
N LYS A 108 19.60 4.87 -1.84
CA LYS A 108 19.56 3.60 -2.56
C LYS A 108 18.11 3.12 -2.77
N ILE A 109 17.30 3.12 -1.71
CA ILE A 109 15.87 2.73 -1.78
C ILE A 109 15.09 3.66 -2.72
N VAL A 110 15.28 4.98 -2.62
CA VAL A 110 14.63 5.96 -3.50
C VAL A 110 15.05 5.75 -4.95
N LYS A 111 16.33 5.51 -5.22
CA LYS A 111 16.84 5.24 -6.56
C LYS A 111 16.25 3.96 -7.16
N GLU A 112 16.13 2.89 -6.37
CA GLU A 112 15.51 1.65 -6.86
C GLU A 112 13.99 1.78 -7.04
N ARG A 113 13.29 2.50 -6.15
CA ARG A 113 11.86 2.81 -6.36
C ARG A 113 11.64 3.62 -7.63
N ASN A 114 12.50 4.62 -7.89
CA ASN A 114 12.45 5.41 -9.11
C ASN A 114 12.71 4.54 -10.36
N ARG A 115 13.70 3.63 -10.30
CA ARG A 115 13.96 2.66 -11.39
C ARG A 115 12.78 1.74 -11.64
N ALA A 116 12.22 1.13 -10.60
CA ALA A 116 11.05 0.25 -10.71
C ALA A 116 9.80 0.98 -11.26
N THR A 117 9.65 2.28 -10.97
CA THR A 117 8.54 3.09 -11.50
C THR A 117 8.74 3.43 -12.98
N LYS A 118 9.99 3.61 -13.40
CA LYS A 118 10.36 3.80 -14.81
C LYS A 118 10.14 2.54 -15.64
N ASP A 119 10.39 1.35 -15.09
CA ASP A 119 10.12 0.09 -15.80
C ASP A 119 8.63 -0.14 -16.09
N LEU A 120 7.72 0.36 -15.23
CA LEU A 120 6.28 0.30 -15.47
C LEU A 120 5.79 1.29 -16.54
N THR A 121 6.57 2.32 -16.85
CA THR A 121 6.23 3.37 -17.83
C THR A 121 7.03 3.27 -19.14
N SER A 122 8.03 2.39 -19.20
CA SER A 122 8.98 2.27 -20.32
C SER A 122 8.62 1.20 -21.35
N VAL A 123 7.36 0.76 -21.43
CA VAL A 123 6.87 0.01 -22.60
C VAL A 123 6.79 0.99 -23.79
N ARG A 124 7.97 1.32 -24.33
CA ARG A 124 8.15 2.11 -25.55
C ARG A 124 7.90 1.16 -26.70
N GLN A 125 6.65 1.05 -27.14
CA GLN A 125 6.34 0.36 -28.38
C GLN A 125 6.22 1.41 -29.46
N ILE A 126 7.07 1.31 -30.48
CA ILE A 126 7.04 2.24 -31.63
C ILE A 126 6.85 1.42 -32.88
N LYS A 127 5.95 1.87 -33.77
CA LYS A 127 5.80 1.24 -35.08
C LYS A 127 6.91 1.71 -36.01
N ASP A 128 7.54 0.77 -36.68
CA ASP A 128 8.44 1.05 -37.79
C ASP A 128 7.64 1.49 -39.03
N LYS A 129 8.32 2.02 -40.05
CA LYS A 129 7.77 2.44 -41.36
C LYS A 129 7.01 1.32 -42.06
N ASN A 130 7.37 0.07 -41.80
CA ASN A 130 6.71 -1.13 -42.33
C ASN A 130 5.55 -1.65 -41.45
N GLY A 131 5.15 -0.91 -40.41
CA GLY A 131 4.04 -1.25 -39.52
C GLY A 131 4.35 -2.26 -38.41
N GLY A 132 5.59 -2.78 -38.34
CA GLY A 132 6.04 -3.68 -37.28
C GLY A 132 6.28 -2.97 -35.95
N VAL A 133 5.93 -3.60 -34.83
CA VAL A 133 6.12 -3.02 -33.49
C VAL A 133 7.53 -3.31 -32.98
N LEU A 134 8.33 -2.26 -32.78
CA LEU A 134 9.64 -2.30 -32.15
C LEU A 134 9.47 -2.20 -30.63
N ASN A 135 10.00 -3.19 -29.92
CA ASN A 135 10.07 -3.23 -28.45
C ASN A 135 11.51 -3.15 -27.93
N ASP A 136 12.50 -3.15 -28.83
CA ASP A 136 13.91 -3.12 -28.52
C ASP A 136 14.39 -1.66 -28.33
N PRO A 137 14.94 -1.29 -27.16
CA PRO A 137 15.35 0.08 -26.86
C PRO A 137 16.36 0.67 -27.84
N ASP A 138 17.28 -0.14 -28.36
CA ASP A 138 18.34 0.34 -29.25
C ASP A 138 17.80 0.59 -30.65
N LYS A 139 16.92 -0.29 -31.15
CA LYS A 139 16.20 -0.08 -32.42
C LYS A 139 15.28 1.14 -32.37
N ILE A 140 14.62 1.36 -31.23
CA ILE A 140 13.80 2.54 -31.00
C ILE A 140 14.65 3.82 -31.05
N ARG A 141 15.83 3.85 -30.44
CA ARG A 141 16.72 5.03 -30.50
C ARG A 141 17.24 5.33 -31.90
N MET A 142 17.52 4.30 -32.71
CA MET A 142 18.00 4.49 -34.09
C MET A 142 16.94 5.11 -34.99
N GLN A 143 15.65 4.84 -34.77
CA GLN A 143 14.55 5.44 -35.55
C GLN A 143 14.35 6.93 -35.26
N TRP A 144 14.68 7.40 -34.06
CA TRP A 144 14.53 8.80 -33.64
C TRP A 144 15.74 9.68 -33.99
N ARG A 145 16.78 9.11 -34.59
CA ARG A 145 17.96 9.84 -35.06
C ARG A 145 17.78 10.20 -36.53
#